data_AF-A0A8T0EUX7-F1
#
_entry.id   AF-A0A8T0EUX7-F1
#
_cell.length_a   1.000
_cell.length_b   1.000
_cell.length_c   1.000
_cell.angle_alpha   90.00
_cell.angle_beta   90.00
_cell.angle_gamma   90.00
#
_symmetry.space_group_name_H-M   'P 1'
#
loop_
_entity.id
_entity.type
_entity.pdbx_description
1 polymer ?
#
loop_
_entity_poly.entity_id
_entity_poly.type
_entity_poly.pdbx_seq_one_letter_code
_entity_poly.pdbx_strand_id
1 'polypeptide(L)'
;MQLYIAALIVIIPILKYPRVGLSIAFLGMLASVIANGVTTYVNEYPPTMLFVHPDPDQRIQYWANMYFKPFSHAGPYCIGLMVGYLLATKPNLKFSLVSKQ
;
A
#
# COMPACT_ATOMS: atom_id res chain seq x y z
N MET A 1 10.31 -1.92 7.77
CA MET A 1 11.34 -2.96 7.60
C MET A 1 10.84 -4.28 7.00
N GLN A 2 9.54 -4.60 7.02
CA GLN A 2 9.10 -5.98 6.73
C GLN A 2 8.98 -6.35 5.25
N LEU A 3 8.75 -5.40 4.33
CA LEU A 3 8.49 -5.69 2.92
C LEU A 3 9.72 -5.63 2.00
N TYR A 4 10.94 -5.48 2.52
CA TYR A 4 12.14 -5.32 1.67
C TYR A 4 12.46 -6.54 0.81
N ILE A 5 12.09 -7.75 1.24
CA ILE A 5 12.29 -8.95 0.42
C ILE A 5 11.15 -9.07 -0.60
N ALA A 6 9.91 -8.78 -0.19
CA ALA A 6 8.76 -8.74 -1.09
C ALA A 6 8.94 -7.69 -2.21
N ALA A 7 9.69 -6.63 -1.93
CA ALA A 7 10.16 -5.66 -2.91
C ALA A 7 10.77 -6.30 -4.15
N LEU A 8 11.65 -7.28 -3.96
CA LEU A 8 12.41 -7.90 -5.04
C LEU A 8 11.50 -8.65 -6.01
N ILE A 9 10.42 -9.24 -5.49
CA ILE A 9 9.40 -9.93 -6.28
C ILE A 9 8.71 -8.97 -7.25
N VAL A 10 8.59 -7.68 -6.90
CA VAL A 10 7.94 -6.67 -7.74
C VAL A 10 8.97 -5.92 -8.60
N ILE A 11 10.11 -5.54 -8.02
CA ILE A 11 11.16 -4.75 -8.69
C ILE A 11 11.81 -5.55 -9.81
N ILE A 12 12.16 -6.82 -9.60
CA ILE A 12 12.87 -7.62 -10.62
C ILE A 12 12.02 -7.74 -11.90
N PRO A 13 10.72 -8.09 -11.83
CA PRO A 13 9.84 -8.04 -13.00
C PRO A 13 9.66 -6.65 -13.58
N ILE A 14 9.59 -5.58 -12.78
CA ILE A 14 9.49 -4.21 -13.30
C ILE A 14 10.70 -3.86 -14.18
N LEU A 15 11.91 -4.24 -13.76
CA LEU A 15 13.14 -3.94 -14.50
C LEU A 15 13.27 -4.73 -15.80
N LYS A 16 12.87 -6.01 -15.81
CA LYS A 16 13.03 -6.89 -16.97
C LYS A 16 11.82 -6.86 -17.92
N TYR A 17 10.61 -6.81 -17.36
CA TYR A 17 9.34 -6.89 -18.07
C TYR A 17 8.34 -5.89 -17.45
N PRO A 18 8.47 -4.58 -17.75
CA PRO A 18 7.73 -3.55 -17.03
C PRO A 18 6.22 -3.75 -16.96
N ARG A 19 5.59 -4.23 -18.05
CA ARG A 19 4.15 -4.53 -18.07
C ARG A 19 3.75 -5.59 -17.05
N VAL A 20 4.56 -6.64 -16.91
CA VAL A 20 4.33 -7.73 -15.94
C VAL A 20 4.54 -7.20 -14.52
N GLY A 21 5.64 -6.49 -14.28
CA GLY A 21 5.93 -5.92 -12.97
C GLY A 21 4.88 -4.90 -12.50
N LEU A 22 4.43 -4.02 -13.39
CA LEU A 22 3.35 -3.08 -13.09
C LEU A 22 2.03 -3.80 -12.83
N SER A 23 1.72 -4.89 -13.56
CA SER A 23 0.52 -5.69 -13.31
C SER A 23 0.57 -6.37 -11.94
N ILE A 24 1.72 -6.94 -11.56
CA ILE A 24 1.94 -7.52 -10.23
C ILE A 24 1.77 -6.46 -9.14
N ALA A 25 2.36 -5.27 -9.31
CA ALA A 25 2.23 -4.18 -8.36
C ALA A 25 0.77 -3.71 -8.23
N PHE A 26 0.05 -3.59 -9.35
CA PHE A 26 -1.36 -3.20 -9.35
C PHE A 26 -2.25 -4.24 -8.66
N LEU A 27 -2.06 -5.53 -8.96
CA LEU A 27 -2.79 -6.61 -8.30
C LEU A 27 -2.45 -6.69 -6.80
N GLY A 28 -1.19 -6.51 -6.43
CA GLY A 28 -0.76 -6.44 -5.03
C GLY A 28 -1.38 -5.26 -4.28
N MET A 29 -1.51 -4.11 -4.93
CA MET A 29 -2.22 -2.95 -4.40
C MET A 29 -3.69 -3.26 -4.16
N LEU A 30 -4.39 -3.82 -5.16
CA LEU A 30 -5.80 -4.20 -5.03
C LEU A 30 -6.01 -5.24 -3.93
N ALA A 31 -5.17 -6.27 -3.88
CA ALA A 31 -5.24 -7.30 -2.85
C ALA A 31 -5.06 -6.70 -1.44
N SER A 32 -4.13 -5.75 -1.27
CA SER A 32 -3.93 -5.06 0.00
C SER A 32 -5.15 -4.21 0.39
N VAL A 33 -5.73 -3.45 -0.55
CA VAL A 33 -6.94 -2.65 -0.30
C VAL A 33 -8.11 -3.53 0.11
N ILE A 34 -8.37 -4.61 -0.64
CA ILE A 34 -9.46 -5.55 -0.36
C ILE A 34 -9.25 -6.23 0.98
N ALA A 35 -8.05 -6.77 1.24
CA ALA A 35 -7.75 -7.46 2.49
C ALA A 35 -7.91 -6.55 3.71
N ASN A 36 -7.43 -5.30 3.63
CA ASN A 36 -7.61 -4.31 4.68
C ASN A 36 -9.09 -3.94 4.88
N GLY A 37 -9.82 -3.72 3.78
CA GLY A 37 -11.25 -3.41 3.83
C GLY A 37 -12.07 -4.51 4.48
N VAL A 38 -11.86 -5.77 4.05
CA VAL A 38 -12.52 -6.95 4.63
C VAL A 38 -12.16 -7.12 6.10
N THR A 39 -10.88 -6.98 6.46
CA THR A 39 -10.43 -7.10 7.86
C THR A 39 -11.07 -6.02 8.73
N THR A 40 -11.15 -4.78 8.24
CA THR A 40 -11.76 -3.67 8.97
C THR A 40 -13.25 -3.91 9.18
N TYR A 41 -13.95 -4.36 8.13
CA TYR A 41 -15.39 -4.63 8.17
C TYR A 41 -15.74 -5.79 9.12
N VAL A 42 -15.03 -6.93 9.00
CA VAL A 42 -15.34 -8.14 9.79
C VAL A 42 -15.01 -7.97 11.28
N ASN A 43 -13.96 -7.22 11.62
CA ASN A 43 -13.55 -7.02 13.01
C ASN A 43 -14.10 -5.71 13.62
N GLU A 44 -14.99 -5.02 12.90
CA GLU A 44 -15.59 -3.73 13.31
C GLU A 44 -14.54 -2.68 13.72
N TYR A 45 -13.35 -2.74 13.12
CA TYR A 45 -12.27 -1.83 13.44
C TYR A 45 -12.57 -0.42 12.94
N PRO A 46 -12.10 0.62 13.66
CA PRO A 46 -12.21 1.98 13.14
C PRO A 46 -11.37 2.13 11.86
N PRO A 47 -11.81 2.97 10.91
CA PRO A 47 -11.07 3.18 9.65
C PRO A 47 -9.69 3.80 9.86
N THR A 48 -9.49 4.44 11.01
CA THR A 48 -8.19 4.90 11.49
C THR A 48 -8.13 4.75 12.99
N MET A 49 -7.04 4.19 13.47
CA MET A 49 -6.79 4.10 14.89
C MET A 49 -6.23 5.41 15.44
N LEU A 50 -7.05 6.11 16.22
CA LEU A 50 -6.66 7.31 16.96
C LEU A 50 -6.31 6.96 18.40
N PHE A 51 -5.37 7.71 19.00
CA PHE A 51 -5.04 7.55 20.43
C PHE A 51 -6.23 7.85 21.36
N VAL A 52 -7.20 8.64 20.89
CA VAL A 52 -8.42 9.02 21.63
C VAL A 52 -9.51 7.94 21.56
N HIS A 53 -9.31 6.86 20.77
CA HIS A 53 -10.30 5.80 20.64
C HIS A 53 -10.66 5.19 22.01
N PRO A 54 -11.93 5.18 22.44
CA PRO A 54 -12.29 4.96 23.84
C PRO A 54 -12.06 3.53 24.33
N ASP A 55 -12.11 2.53 23.45
CA ASP A 55 -11.95 1.12 23.81
C ASP A 55 -10.48 0.67 23.72
N PRO A 56 -9.77 0.49 24.84
CA PRO A 56 -8.36 0.09 24.86
C PRO A 56 -8.10 -1.30 24.27
N ASP A 57 -9.03 -2.25 24.41
CA ASP A 57 -8.85 -3.61 23.92
C ASP A 57 -8.94 -3.64 22.39
N GLN A 58 -9.90 -2.90 21.83
CA GLN A 58 -9.99 -2.72 20.38
C GLN A 58 -8.73 -2.05 19.81
N ARG A 59 -8.11 -1.11 20.54
CA ARG A 59 -6.82 -0.51 20.14
C ARG A 59 -5.73 -1.57 20.06
N ILE A 60 -5.55 -2.37 21.11
CA ILE A 60 -4.52 -3.40 21.18
C ILE A 60 -4.70 -4.40 20.04
N GLN A 61 -5.95 -4.85 19.82
CA GLN A 61 -6.25 -5.78 18.74
C GLN A 61 -5.96 -5.19 17.36
N TYR A 62 -6.37 -3.96 17.08
CA TYR A 62 -6.03 -3.31 15.81
C TYR A 62 -4.52 -3.25 15.58
N TRP A 63 -3.77 -2.87 16.61
CA TRP A 63 -2.32 -2.73 16.50
C TRP A 63 -1.66 -4.07 16.15
N ALA A 64 -2.04 -5.13 16.87
CA ALA A 64 -1.53 -6.48 16.65
C ALA A 64 -2.00 -7.08 15.31
N ASN A 65 -3.26 -6.86 14.93
CA ASN A 65 -3.88 -7.57 13.81
C ASN A 65 -3.83 -6.83 12.48
N MET A 66 -3.64 -5.52 12.49
CA MET A 66 -3.72 -4.68 11.28
C MET A 66 -2.50 -3.77 11.15
N TYR A 67 -2.18 -2.97 12.16
CA TYR A 67 -1.13 -1.94 12.03
C TYR A 67 0.28 -2.52 11.88
N PHE A 68 0.68 -3.48 12.72
CA PHE A 68 2.03 -4.05 12.67
C PHE A 68 2.20 -5.19 11.67
N LYS A 69 1.10 -5.64 11.04
CA LYS A 69 1.18 -6.66 9.99
C LYS A 69 1.67 -6.03 8.68
N PRO A 70 2.58 -6.69 7.96
CA PRO A 70 3.14 -6.13 6.72
C PRO A 70 2.10 -5.95 5.60
N PHE A 71 1.03 -6.75 5.61
CA PHE A 71 0.03 -6.77 4.55
C PHE A 71 -0.73 -5.45 4.39
N SER A 72 -0.94 -4.71 5.48
CA SER A 72 -1.62 -3.42 5.45
C SER A 72 -0.79 -2.33 4.75
N HIS A 73 0.53 -2.51 4.70
CA HIS A 73 1.48 -1.60 4.06
C HIS A 73 1.81 -1.96 2.61
N ALA A 74 1.33 -3.10 2.11
CA ALA A 74 1.62 -3.56 0.75
C ALA A 74 1.03 -2.64 -0.34
N GLY A 75 -0.13 -2.04 -0.09
CA GLY A 75 -0.77 -1.05 -0.97
C GLY A 75 0.11 0.17 -1.27
N PRO A 76 0.46 1.01 -0.27
CA PRO A 76 1.32 2.17 -0.47
C PRO A 76 2.70 1.78 -1.00
N TYR A 77 3.20 0.60 -0.63
CA TYR A 77 4.45 0.07 -1.16
C TYR A 77 4.39 -0.16 -2.68
N CYS A 78 3.35 -0.83 -3.18
CA CYS A 78 3.15 -1.07 -4.62
C CYS A 78 2.97 0.24 -5.40
N ILE A 79 2.25 1.21 -4.83
CA ILE A 79 2.09 2.54 -5.42
C ILE A 79 3.44 3.24 -5.56
N GLY A 80 4.27 3.21 -4.51
CA GLY A 80 5.61 3.78 -4.54
C GLY A 80 6.49 3.19 -5.65
N LEU A 81 6.43 1.87 -5.86
CA LEU A 81 7.17 1.22 -6.96
C LEU A 81 6.67 1.62 -8.35
N MET A 82 5.34 1.69 -8.54
CA MET A 82 4.76 2.11 -9.81
C MET A 82 5.12 3.57 -10.14
N VAL A 83 4.97 4.47 -9.16
CA VAL A 83 5.35 5.89 -9.30
C VAL A 83 6.86 6.01 -9.55
N GLY A 84 7.69 5.29 -8.79
CA GLY A 84 9.13 5.27 -8.97
C GLY A 84 9.54 4.82 -10.38
N TYR A 85 8.91 3.77 -10.91
CA TYR A 85 9.12 3.33 -12.28
C TYR A 85 8.74 4.41 -13.31
N LEU A 86 7.60 5.09 -13.12
CA LEU A 86 7.18 6.17 -14.01
C LEU A 86 8.16 7.34 -14.00
N LEU A 87 8.63 7.76 -12.83
CA LEU A 87 9.61 8.84 -12.71
C LEU A 87 10.96 8.46 -13.32
N ALA A 88 11.41 7.22 -13.13
CA ALA A 88 12.67 6.72 -13.68
C ALA A 88 12.65 6.59 -15.21
N THR A 89 11.50 6.29 -15.82
CA THR A 89 11.38 6.05 -17.26
C THR A 89 10.82 7.24 -18.04
N LYS A 90 10.15 8.18 -17.37
CA LYS A 90 9.58 9.40 -17.96
C LYS A 90 10.08 10.64 -17.21
N PRO A 91 11.36 11.02 -17.36
CA PRO A 91 11.94 12.15 -16.63
C PRO A 91 11.30 13.50 -17.00
N ASN A 92 10.69 13.61 -18.19
CA ASN A 92 9.99 14.80 -18.66
C ASN A 92 8.48 14.81 -18.31
N LEU A 93 8.04 13.94 -17.40
CA LEU A 93 6.65 13.90 -16.96
C LEU A 93 6.29 15.22 -16.26
N LYS A 94 5.45 16.05 -16.90
CA LYS A 94 4.94 17.29 -16.31
C LYS A 94 3.70 16.98 -15.51
N PHE A 95 3.73 17.27 -14.21
CA PHE A 95 2.53 17.28 -13.39
C PHE A 95 1.85 18.65 -13.57
N SER A 96 0.63 18.67 -14.10
CA SER A 96 -0.18 19.88 -14.06
C SER A 96 -0.57 20.14 -12.62
N LEU A 97 -0.17 21.28 -12.05
CA LEU A 97 -0.72 21.72 -10.79
C LEU A 97 -2.23 21.95 -11.00
N VAL A 98 -3.05 21.39 -10.12
CA VAL A 98 -4.47 21.74 -10.09
C VAL A 98 -4.54 23.19 -9.63
N SER A 99 -4.88 24.07 -10.57
CA SER A 99 -5.22 25.46 -10.27
C SER A 99 -6.36 25.45 -9.25
N LYS A 100 -6.15 26.04 -8.07
CA LYS A 100 -7.25 26.26 -7.12
C LYS A 100 -8.27 27.19 -7.80
N GLN A 101 -9.50 26.71 -7.97
CA GLN A 101 -10.66 27.56 -8.24
C GLN A 101 -11.17 28.17 -6.94
#